data_AF-A0A2M8AX77-F1
#
_entry.id   AF-A0A2M8AX77-F1
#
_cell.length_a   1.000
_cell.length_b   1.000
_cell.length_c   1.000
_cell.angle_alpha   90.00
_cell.angle_beta   90.00
_cell.angle_gamma   90.00
#
_symmetry.space_group_name_H-M   'P 1'
#
loop_
_entity.id
_entity.type
_entity.pdbx_description
1 polymer ?
#
loop_
_entity_poly.entity_id
_entity_poly.type
_entity_poly.pdbx_seq_one_letter_code
_entity_poly.pdbx_strand_id
1 'polypeptide(L)'
;MRPRERDDHRAAQPRAGRNPETERRKTMKFSMIVLIVLLAVVAAFAVQNPGIITVKFMQFRGDTSLLVVIVAGFGAGVLGGWLAGLPGSFRRRSEASAAAKRIRELEAELGELKHAAAGTKSSPT
;
A
#
# COMPACT_ATOMS: atom_id res chain seq x y z
N MET A 1 51.70 -38.54 14.31
CA MET A 1 51.90 -37.14 13.88
C MET A 1 50.71 -36.75 13.01
N ARG A 2 49.76 -35.96 13.53
CA ARG A 2 48.55 -35.51 12.78
C ARG A 2 48.85 -34.19 12.07
N PRO A 3 48.44 -34.02 10.80
CA PRO A 3 48.26 -32.68 10.26
C PRO A 3 46.88 -32.46 9.63
N ARG A 4 46.15 -31.54 10.25
CA ARG A 4 45.32 -30.49 9.63
C ARG A 4 44.04 -30.93 8.93
N GLU A 5 43.04 -31.13 9.77
CA GLU A 5 41.67 -30.62 9.63
C GLU A 5 41.74 -29.17 9.11
N ARG A 6 41.53 -28.98 7.79
CA ARG A 6 41.42 -27.67 7.15
C ARG A 6 39.94 -27.39 6.89
N ASP A 7 39.44 -26.44 7.66
CA ASP A 7 38.54 -25.39 7.21
C ASP A 7 37.13 -25.80 6.81
N ASP A 8 36.42 -26.43 7.76
CA ASP A 8 34.96 -26.39 7.88
C ASP A 8 34.45 -25.00 8.29
N HIS A 9 34.82 -23.94 7.56
CA HIS A 9 34.27 -22.60 7.79
C HIS A 9 33.91 -21.94 6.46
N ARG A 10 33.13 -22.63 5.62
CA ARG A 10 32.31 -21.96 4.61
C ARG A 10 31.19 -21.25 5.35
N ALA A 11 31.53 -20.06 5.85
CA ALA A 11 30.66 -19.13 6.53
C ALA A 11 29.29 -19.12 5.84
N ALA A 12 28.26 -19.52 6.57
CA ALA A 12 26.90 -19.16 6.25
C ALA A 12 26.86 -17.64 6.17
N GLN A 13 26.94 -17.09 4.96
CA GLN A 13 26.76 -15.67 4.73
C GLN A 13 25.39 -15.31 5.34
N PRO A 14 25.35 -14.38 6.30
CA PRO A 14 24.07 -13.95 6.84
C PRO A 14 23.29 -13.35 5.67
N ARG A 15 22.13 -13.92 5.36
CA ARG A 15 21.21 -13.38 4.36
C ARG A 15 21.00 -11.91 4.70
N ALA A 16 21.58 -11.02 3.90
CA ALA A 16 21.49 -9.59 4.07
C ALA A 16 20.01 -9.21 4.12
N GLY A 17 19.52 -8.91 5.32
CA GLY A 17 18.15 -8.48 5.54
C GLY A 17 17.92 -7.22 4.70
N ARG A 18 16.93 -7.27 3.81
CA ARG A 18 16.51 -6.13 2.99
C ARG A 18 16.22 -4.96 3.93
N ASN A 19 17.07 -3.94 3.95
CA ASN A 19 16.95 -2.83 4.88
C ASN A 19 15.70 -1.98 4.51
N PRO A 20 14.65 -1.93 5.35
CA PRO A 20 13.38 -1.28 5.02
C PRO A 20 13.51 0.22 4.77
N GLU A 21 14.56 0.87 5.29
CA GLU A 21 14.81 2.30 5.06
C GLU A 21 15.26 2.60 3.62
N THR A 22 16.04 1.69 3.03
CA THR A 22 16.52 1.83 1.64
C THR A 22 15.38 1.70 0.64
N GLU A 23 14.45 0.77 0.87
CA GLU A 23 13.24 0.59 0.07
C GLU A 23 12.31 1.81 0.16
N ARG A 24 12.05 2.33 1.37
CA ARG A 24 11.24 3.56 1.54
C ARG A 24 11.86 4.75 0.83
N ARG A 25 13.18 4.96 0.94
CA ARG A 25 13.88 6.04 0.22
C ARG A 25 13.81 5.84 -1.29
N LYS A 26 13.93 4.61 -1.79
CA LYS A 26 13.86 4.30 -3.22
C LYS A 26 12.46 4.58 -3.77
N THR A 27 11.41 4.18 -3.05
CA THR A 27 10.01 4.46 -3.42
C THR A 27 9.72 5.96 -3.44
N MET A 28 10.15 6.71 -2.42
CA MET A 28 9.95 8.17 -2.37
C MET A 28 10.71 8.91 -3.47
N LYS A 29 11.95 8.49 -3.77
CA LYS A 29 12.73 9.04 -4.89
C LYS A 29 12.06 8.73 -6.23
N PHE A 30 11.59 7.50 -6.41
CA PHE A 30 10.91 7.08 -7.63
C PHE A 30 9.61 7.87 -7.84
N SER A 31 8.76 8.02 -6.81
CA SER A 31 7.53 8.81 -6.92
C SER A 31 7.80 10.27 -7.27
N MET A 32 8.88 10.85 -6.72
CA MET A 32 9.26 12.23 -7.03
C MET A 32 9.74 12.38 -8.48
N ILE A 33 10.54 11.42 -8.98
CA ILE A 33 10.95 11.40 -10.39
C ILE A 33 9.73 11.29 -11.31
N VAL A 34 8.82 10.36 -11.01
CA VAL A 34 7.58 10.19 -11.78
C VAL A 34 6.75 11.47 -11.79
N LEU A 35 6.61 12.14 -10.64
CA LEU A 35 5.87 13.40 -10.54
C LEU A 35 6.53 14.51 -11.39
N ILE A 36 7.85 14.65 -11.33
CA ILE A 36 8.59 15.64 -12.13
C ILE A 36 8.38 15.38 -13.62
N VAL A 37 8.53 14.12 -14.06
CA VAL A 37 8.32 13.74 -15.46
C VAL A 37 6.89 14.03 -15.90
N LEU A 38 5.90 13.68 -15.07
CA LEU A 38 4.50 13.96 -15.34
C LEU A 38 4.24 15.47 -15.51
N LEU A 39 4.76 16.30 -14.61
CA LEU A 39 4.62 17.75 -14.70
C LEU A 39 5.31 18.32 -15.95
N ALA A 40 6.48 17.80 -16.31
CA ALA A 40 7.17 18.19 -17.54
C ALA A 40 6.35 17.84 -18.79
N VAL A 41 5.73 16.65 -18.83
CA VAL A 41 4.83 16.25 -19.92
C VAL A 41 3.61 17.16 -19.99
N VAL A 42 2.97 17.46 -18.85
CA VAL A 42 1.83 18.37 -18.79
C VAL A 42 2.21 19.77 -19.28
N ALA A 43 3.35 20.29 -18.87
CA ALA A 43 3.85 21.59 -19.31
C ALA A 43 4.16 21.60 -20.82
N ALA A 44 4.84 20.57 -21.32
CA ALA A 44 5.11 20.42 -22.75
C ALA A 44 3.81 20.33 -23.56
N PHE A 45 2.81 19.58 -23.07
CA PHE A 45 1.49 19.50 -23.67
C PHE A 45 0.81 20.88 -23.74
N ALA A 46 0.86 21.66 -22.66
CA ALA A 46 0.29 23.00 -22.60
C ALA A 46 0.90 23.95 -23.64
N VAL A 47 2.23 23.91 -23.78
CA VAL A 47 2.97 24.76 -24.72
C VAL A 47 2.73 24.32 -26.18
N GLN A 48 2.72 23.02 -26.45
CA GLN A 48 2.54 22.50 -27.81
C GLN A 48 1.08 22.52 -28.27
N ASN A 49 0.13 22.54 -27.33
CA ASN A 49 -1.30 22.50 -27.61
C ASN A 49 -2.01 23.70 -26.95
N PRO A 50 -1.74 24.95 -27.38
CA PRO A 50 -2.42 26.14 -26.86
C PRO A 50 -3.88 26.25 -27.36
N GLY A 51 -4.40 25.21 -28.01
CA GLY A 51 -5.72 25.20 -28.64
C GLY A 51 -6.84 25.46 -27.65
N ILE A 52 -7.68 26.43 -27.99
CA ILE A 52 -8.98 26.63 -27.36
C ILE A 52 -9.98 25.73 -28.07
N ILE A 53 -10.69 24.93 -27.30
CA ILE A 53 -11.75 24.05 -27.78
C ILE A 53 -13.09 24.49 -27.20
N THR A 54 -14.13 24.37 -28.01
CA THR A 54 -15.49 24.51 -27.52
C THR A 54 -15.94 23.18 -26.90
N VAL A 55 -16.34 23.22 -25.64
CA VAL A 55 -17.05 22.12 -24.99
C VAL A 55 -18.54 22.39 -25.07
N LYS A 56 -19.33 21.40 -25.52
CA LYS A 56 -20.79 21.45 -25.56
C LYS A 56 -21.36 20.35 -24.68
N PHE A 57 -22.10 20.72 -23.65
CA PHE A 57 -22.82 19.82 -22.75
C PHE A 57 -24.30 20.18 -22.74
N MET A 58 -25.10 19.44 -23.52
CA MET A 58 -26.54 19.62 -23.63
C MET A 58 -26.91 21.07 -24.02
N GLN A 59 -27.28 21.94 -23.06
CA GLN A 59 -27.57 23.38 -23.28
C GLN A 59 -26.37 24.29 -22.93
N PHE A 60 -25.32 23.77 -22.30
CA PHE A 60 -24.14 24.53 -21.92
C PHE A 60 -23.08 24.49 -23.02
N ARG A 61 -22.51 25.65 -23.31
CA ARG A 61 -21.36 25.78 -24.21
C ARG A 61 -20.33 26.69 -23.56
N GLY A 62 -19.07 26.31 -23.63
CA GLY A 62 -17.97 27.13 -23.15
C GLY A 62 -16.70 26.88 -23.96
N ASP A 63 -15.95 27.93 -24.19
CA ASP A 63 -14.64 27.85 -24.84
C ASP A 63 -13.56 27.81 -23.75
N THR A 64 -12.71 26.79 -23.81
CA THR A 64 -11.67 26.57 -22.80
C THR A 64 -10.45 25.92 -23.43
N SER A 65 -9.32 25.93 -22.74
CA SER A 65 -8.12 25.25 -23.21
C SER A 65 -8.31 23.73 -23.19
N LEU A 66 -7.79 23.04 -24.20
CA LEU A 66 -7.76 21.58 -24.25
C LEU A 66 -7.14 20.96 -22.98
N LEU A 67 -6.07 21.58 -22.45
CA LEU A 67 -5.43 21.15 -21.21
C LEU A 67 -6.41 21.14 -20.04
N VAL A 68 -7.20 22.20 -19.90
CA VAL A 68 -8.15 22.34 -18.79
C VAL A 68 -9.18 21.23 -18.84
N VAL A 69 -9.69 20.88 -20.02
CA VAL A 69 -10.67 19.79 -20.18
C VAL A 69 -10.08 18.46 -19.76
N ILE A 70 -8.85 18.16 -20.17
CA ILE A 70 -8.17 16.89 -19.85
C ILE A 70 -7.91 16.81 -18.34
N VAL A 71 -7.34 17.86 -17.74
CA VAL A 71 -7.00 17.89 -16.31
C VAL A 71 -8.28 17.82 -15.47
N ALA A 72 -9.32 18.56 -15.83
CA ALA A 72 -10.60 18.53 -15.13
C ALA A 72 -11.27 17.15 -15.24
N GLY A 73 -11.27 16.54 -16.43
CA GLY A 73 -11.82 15.20 -16.65
C GLY A 73 -11.07 14.13 -15.87
N PHE A 74 -9.73 14.16 -15.90
CA PHE A 74 -8.90 13.26 -15.10
C PHE A 74 -9.16 13.46 -13.60
N GLY A 75 -9.18 14.70 -13.12
CA GLY A 75 -9.46 15.03 -11.73
C GLY A 75 -10.84 14.51 -11.29
N ALA A 76 -11.87 14.72 -12.11
CA ALA A 76 -13.21 14.19 -11.88
C ALA A 76 -13.22 12.65 -11.81
N GLY A 77 -12.47 11.98 -12.69
CA GLY A 77 -12.31 10.52 -12.66
C GLY A 77 -11.63 10.01 -11.39
N VAL A 78 -10.55 10.66 -10.95
CA VAL A 78 -9.86 10.35 -9.68
C VAL A 78 -10.78 10.56 -8.49
N LEU A 79 -11.49 11.70 -8.45
CA LEU A 79 -12.49 12.00 -7.42
C LEU A 79 -13.61 10.95 -7.39
N GLY A 80 -14.12 10.58 -8.57
CA GLY A 80 -15.15 9.55 -8.70
C GLY A 80 -14.69 8.18 -8.22
N GLY A 81 -13.48 7.76 -8.61
CA GLY A 81 -12.88 6.50 -8.14
C GLY A 81 -12.61 6.50 -6.63
N TRP A 82 -12.14 7.62 -6.09
CA TRP A 82 -11.95 7.79 -4.65
C TRP A 82 -13.28 7.68 -3.89
N LEU A 83 -14.32 8.37 -4.37
CA LEU A 83 -15.66 8.33 -3.78
C LEU A 83 -16.27 6.92 -3.85
N ALA A 84 -16.07 6.21 -4.97
CA ALA A 84 -16.49 4.81 -5.13
C ALA A 84 -15.74 3.85 -4.18
N GLY A 85 -14.51 4.20 -3.76
CA GLY A 85 -13.73 3.43 -2.79
C GLY A 85 -14.21 3.55 -1.33
N LEU A 86 -14.97 4.60 -1.01
CA LEU A 86 -15.48 4.85 0.35
C LEU A 86 -16.32 3.69 0.93
N PRO A 87 -17.36 3.17 0.25
CA PRO A 87 -18.16 2.06 0.79
C PRO A 87 -17.33 0.79 1.04
N GLY A 88 -16.34 0.49 0.18
CA GLY A 88 -15.45 -0.66 0.35
C GLY A 88 -14.52 -0.52 1.55
N SER A 89 -14.02 0.70 1.81
CA SER A 89 -13.15 0.97 2.96
C SER A 89 -13.90 0.83 4.31
N PHE A 90 -15.17 1.24 4.36
CA PHE A 90 -15.99 1.14 5.56
C PHE A 90 -16.31 -0.31 5.92
N ARG A 91 -16.63 -1.11 4.89
CA ARG A 91 -16.90 -2.54 5.03
C ARG A 91 -15.67 -3.33 5.48
N ARG A 92 -14.50 -3.05 4.88
CA ARG A 92 -13.21 -3.61 5.33
C ARG A 92 -12.87 -3.28 6.78
N ARG A 93 -13.20 -2.07 7.24
CA ARG A 93 -12.94 -1.65 8.63
C ARG A 93 -13.82 -2.42 9.61
N SER A 94 -15.08 -2.67 9.25
CA SER A 94 -16.01 -3.49 10.02
C SER A 94 -15.55 -4.96 10.10
N GLU A 95 -15.14 -5.54 8.96
CA GLU A 95 -14.58 -6.90 8.89
C GLU A 95 -13.31 -7.03 9.74
N ALA A 96 -12.41 -6.04 9.70
CA ALA A 96 -11.21 -6.03 10.53
C ALA A 96 -11.53 -5.96 12.03
N SER A 97 -12.53 -5.17 12.44
CA SER A 97 -12.99 -5.13 13.83
C SER A 97 -13.65 -6.44 14.26
N ALA A 98 -14.42 -7.08 13.38
CA ALA A 98 -15.03 -8.39 13.66
C ALA A 98 -13.96 -9.49 13.81
N ALA A 99 -12.97 -9.51 12.91
CA ALA A 99 -11.83 -10.43 13.01
C ALA A 99 -11.03 -10.22 14.31
N ALA A 100 -10.75 -8.96 14.67
CA ALA A 100 -10.03 -8.64 15.91
C ALA A 100 -10.78 -9.09 17.17
N LYS A 101 -12.12 -9.02 17.18
CA LYS A 101 -12.93 -9.54 18.29
C LYS A 101 -12.82 -11.07 18.40
N ARG A 102 -12.94 -11.79 17.28
CA ARG A 102 -12.80 -13.25 17.27
C ARG A 102 -11.41 -13.72 17.73
N ILE A 103 -10.36 -13.00 17.35
CA ILE A 103 -9.00 -13.32 17.81
C ILE A 103 -8.92 -13.23 19.33
N ARG A 104 -9.44 -12.16 19.94
CA ARG A 104 -9.43 -12.00 21.40
C ARG A 104 -10.21 -13.09 22.14
N GLU A 105 -11.36 -13.49 21.58
CA GLU A 105 -12.21 -14.54 22.14
C GLU A 105 -11.49 -15.90 22.10
N LEU A 106 -10.92 -16.26 20.96
CA LEU A 106 -10.14 -17.49 20.81
C LEU A 106 -8.88 -17.50 21.69
N GLU A 107 -8.20 -16.36 21.85
CA GLU A 107 -7.06 -16.21 22.77
C GLU A 107 -7.48 -16.43 24.23
N ALA A 108 -8.67 -15.96 24.63
CA ALA A 108 -9.22 -16.16 25.96
C ALA A 108 -9.57 -17.64 26.22
N GLU A 109 -10.27 -18.30 25.28
CA GLU A 109 -10.61 -19.73 25.37
C GLU A 109 -9.36 -20.61 25.44
N LEU A 110 -8.33 -20.32 24.64
CA LEU A 110 -7.06 -21.04 24.70
C LEU A 110 -6.35 -20.84 26.05
N GLY A 111 -6.45 -19.65 26.63
CA GLY A 111 -5.95 -19.36 27.98
C GLY A 111 -6.64 -20.24 29.02
N GLU A 112 -7.97 -20.28 29.03
CA GLU A 112 -8.76 -21.09 29.96
C GLU A 112 -8.48 -22.59 29.81
N LEU A 113 -8.46 -23.11 28.58
CA LEU A 113 -8.14 -24.51 28.31
C LEU A 113 -6.72 -24.89 28.77
N LYS A 114 -5.76 -23.99 28.58
CA LYS A 114 -4.38 -24.20 29.03
C LYS A 114 -4.26 -24.19 30.56
N HIS A 115 -5.02 -23.32 31.24
CA HIS A 115 -5.12 -23.31 32.70
C HIS A 115 -5.80 -24.58 33.23
N ALA A 116 -6.87 -25.04 32.59
CA ALA A 116 -7.57 -26.28 32.95
C ALA A 116 -6.68 -27.52 32.76
N ALA A 117 -5.94 -27.59 31.63
CA ALA A 117 -5.00 -28.68 31.34
C ALA A 117 -3.75 -28.66 32.25
N ALA A 118 -3.35 -27.48 32.73
CA ALA A 118 -2.28 -27.35 33.72
C ALA A 118 -2.74 -27.78 35.12
N GLY A 119 -3.99 -27.45 35.50
CA GLY A 119 -4.59 -27.87 36.77
C GLY A 119 -4.87 -29.38 36.88
N THR A 120 -5.05 -30.08 35.75
CA THR A 120 -5.22 -31.55 35.76
C THR A 120 -3.91 -32.32 35.92
N LYS A 121 -2.73 -31.70 35.69
CA LYS A 121 -1.43 -32.36 35.83
C LYS A 121 -0.82 -32.29 37.23
N SER A 122 -1.45 -31.58 38.18
CA SER A 122 -0.95 -31.39 39.54
C SER A 122 -1.70 -32.20 40.61
N SER A 123 -2.40 -33.28 40.25
CA SER A 123 -2.91 -34.25 41.21
C SER A 123 -2.04 -35.52 41.15
N PRO A 124 -0.92 -35.59 41.90
CA PRO A 124 -0.24 -36.84 42.15
C PRO A 124 -1.00 -37.60 43.25
N THR A 125 -1.24 -38.87 42.96
CA THR A 125 -1.75 -39.90 43.89
C THR A 125 -0.71 -40.24 44.94
#